data_AF-A0A558GPV2-F1
#
_entry.id   AF-A0A558GPV2-F1
#
_cell.length_a   1.000
_cell.length_b   1.000
_cell.length_c   1.000
_cell.angle_alpha   90.00
_cell.angle_beta   90.00
_cell.angle_gamma   90.00
#
_symmetry.space_group_name_H-M   'P 1'
#
loop_
_entity.id
_entity.type
_entity.pdbx_description
1 polymer ?
#
loop_
_entity_poly.entity_id
_entity_poly.type
_entity_poly.pdbx_seq_one_letter_code
_entity_poly.pdbx_strand_id
1 'polypeptide(L)'
;MRTLRRRMAATLLTATVAAMALGPLPASAAISSGPDPILNSEAFVGQTLTADIGPYTFYGCGGGKGPDFTVYWTRDGFLVAGETARSYALQPDDTGARMAVHVTASKTACGGESLHSDESKPVGAANRAAGFTGRSFELLARANDGALQLYGRKGNAWEAARTVGWGWNIFNTVLSPGDFNGDGKGDVIARDAAGTLYLYAGDGTGGWKPAQTIGKGWNIFDSIVSPGDFNGDGHNDILAREPNGALYLYPGNGSGGWLARTAVGQGWQVMDALLTPGDFNGDGKVDVLARDRSGYLYFYGGNGAGGWTRSWLIGVGWNALKAAGGAGDFDNDGFNDVYGVDQQGRLVIYYGNGRTGWRGSEVAGNGWGGFTAIF
;
A
#
# COMPACT_ATOMS: atom_id res chain seq x y z
N MET A 1 7.10 -44.43 -85.32
CA MET A 1 8.23 -43.71 -85.95
C MET A 1 7.79 -42.27 -86.24
N ARG A 2 8.69 -41.32 -86.00
CA ARG A 2 8.60 -39.85 -86.21
C ARG A 2 7.83 -39.02 -85.18
N THR A 3 8.59 -38.62 -84.17
CA THR A 3 8.45 -37.43 -83.33
C THR A 3 8.43 -36.14 -84.16
N LEU A 4 7.41 -35.30 -83.95
CA LEU A 4 7.37 -33.92 -84.42
C LEU A 4 7.35 -32.99 -83.20
N ARG A 5 8.49 -32.34 -82.94
CA ARG A 5 8.65 -31.27 -81.96
C ARG A 5 8.02 -29.99 -82.53
N ARG A 6 6.97 -29.46 -81.90
CA ARG A 6 6.54 -28.06 -82.10
C ARG A 6 7.10 -27.22 -80.96
N ARG A 7 7.94 -26.23 -81.33
CA ARG A 7 8.47 -25.19 -80.44
C ARG A 7 7.31 -24.25 -80.07
N MET A 8 7.00 -24.12 -78.78
CA MET A 8 6.22 -23.01 -78.26
C MET A 8 7.18 -21.85 -77.96
N ALA A 9 6.97 -20.72 -78.61
CA ALA A 9 7.60 -19.46 -78.23
C ALA A 9 6.82 -18.90 -77.02
N ALA A 10 7.48 -18.79 -75.87
CA ALA A 10 6.93 -18.12 -74.70
C ALA A 10 7.28 -16.63 -74.79
N THR A 11 6.26 -15.80 -75.00
CA THR A 11 6.37 -14.34 -74.91
C THR A 11 6.50 -13.97 -73.43
N LEU A 12 7.67 -13.53 -72.99
CA LEU A 12 7.84 -12.91 -71.66
C LEU A 12 7.16 -11.54 -71.67
N LEU A 13 6.03 -11.40 -70.96
CA LEU A 13 5.55 -10.09 -70.52
C LEU A 13 6.42 -9.67 -69.32
N THR A 14 7.32 -8.72 -69.53
CA THR A 14 7.98 -8.00 -68.42
C THR A 14 6.97 -7.05 -67.79
N ALA A 15 6.44 -7.39 -66.61
CA ALA A 15 5.71 -6.45 -65.78
C ALA A 15 6.73 -5.51 -65.11
N THR A 16 6.81 -4.27 -65.59
CA THR A 16 7.51 -3.19 -64.88
C THR A 16 6.71 -2.83 -63.63
N VAL A 17 7.17 -3.26 -62.46
CA VAL A 17 6.71 -2.71 -61.18
C VAL A 17 7.24 -1.28 -61.09
N ALA A 18 6.38 -0.30 -61.29
CA ALA A 18 6.71 1.08 -60.96
C ALA A 18 6.89 1.16 -59.45
N ALA A 19 8.13 1.33 -58.99
CA ALA A 19 8.40 1.70 -57.62
C ALA A 19 7.77 3.08 -57.38
N MET A 20 6.65 3.14 -56.65
CA MET A 20 6.19 4.40 -56.09
C MET A 20 7.28 4.89 -55.14
N ALA A 21 7.93 5.98 -55.50
CA ALA A 21 8.80 6.69 -54.57
C ALA A 21 7.93 7.16 -53.40
N LEU A 22 8.00 6.44 -52.28
CA LEU A 22 7.47 6.92 -51.01
C LEU A 22 8.21 8.23 -50.73
N GLY A 23 7.47 9.33 -50.63
CA GLY A 23 8.02 10.57 -50.10
C GLY A 23 8.64 10.33 -48.71
N PRO A 24 9.57 11.17 -48.25
CA PRO A 24 10.13 11.02 -46.92
C PRO A 24 9.00 10.90 -45.90
N LEU A 25 9.06 9.88 -45.05
CA LEU A 25 8.09 9.69 -43.98
C LEU A 25 7.98 10.99 -43.17
N PRO A 26 6.76 11.38 -42.75
CA PRO A 26 6.61 12.50 -41.83
C PRO A 26 7.50 12.25 -40.61
N ALA A 27 8.21 13.28 -40.15
CA ALA A 27 9.02 13.17 -38.95
C ALA A 27 8.16 12.64 -37.79
N SER A 28 8.67 11.68 -37.04
CA SER A 28 8.06 11.17 -35.80
C SER A 28 9.00 11.41 -34.63
N ALA A 29 8.43 11.57 -33.45
CA ALA A 29 9.20 11.43 -32.21
C ALA A 29 9.39 9.93 -31.92
N ALA A 30 10.45 9.59 -31.17
CA ALA A 30 10.77 8.20 -30.86
C ALA A 30 11.38 8.06 -29.45
N ILE A 31 11.18 6.90 -28.84
CA ILE A 31 11.77 6.53 -27.55
C ILE A 31 12.86 5.48 -27.81
N SER A 32 14.02 5.60 -27.14
CA SER A 32 15.03 4.53 -27.17
C SER A 32 14.48 3.23 -26.58
N SER A 33 14.87 2.06 -27.08
CA SER A 33 14.46 0.77 -26.50
C SER A 33 14.86 0.64 -25.02
N GLY A 34 13.92 0.19 -24.18
CA GLY A 34 14.09 -0.04 -22.74
C GLY A 34 12.87 -0.76 -22.13
N PRO A 35 12.87 -1.05 -20.82
CA PRO A 35 11.76 -1.74 -20.14
C PRO A 35 10.62 -0.77 -19.84
N ASP A 36 9.37 -1.16 -20.12
CA ASP A 36 8.17 -0.32 -19.92
C ASP A 36 8.20 0.45 -18.58
N PRO A 37 7.67 1.68 -18.52
CA PRO A 37 7.61 2.45 -17.28
C PRO A 37 7.04 1.61 -16.14
N ILE A 38 7.72 1.56 -15.00
CA ILE A 38 7.29 0.74 -13.86
C ILE A 38 6.60 1.65 -12.84
N LEU A 39 5.46 1.21 -12.31
CA LEU A 39 4.89 1.77 -11.08
C LEU A 39 5.55 1.11 -9.89
N ASN A 40 6.15 1.92 -9.02
CA ASN A 40 6.76 1.41 -7.80
C ASN A 40 5.63 1.03 -6.81
N SER A 41 5.47 -0.27 -6.49
CA SER A 41 4.64 -0.86 -5.41
C SER A 41 3.10 -0.87 -5.58
N GLU A 42 2.40 -1.54 -4.64
CA GLU A 42 0.92 -1.57 -4.58
C GLU A 42 0.33 -0.20 -4.27
N ALA A 43 -0.84 0.10 -4.83
CA ALA A 43 -1.50 1.40 -4.79
C ALA A 43 -2.49 1.49 -3.63
N PHE A 44 -2.35 2.45 -2.72
CA PHE A 44 -3.37 2.79 -1.72
C PHE A 44 -3.53 4.30 -1.55
N VAL A 45 -4.72 4.74 -1.11
CA VAL A 45 -5.01 6.17 -0.94
C VAL A 45 -3.96 6.85 -0.04
N GLY A 46 -3.43 7.99 -0.49
CA GLY A 46 -2.40 8.77 0.21
C GLY A 46 -0.95 8.43 -0.16
N GLN A 47 -0.72 7.31 -0.84
CA GLN A 47 0.60 6.99 -1.40
C GLN A 47 0.88 7.84 -2.65
N THR A 48 2.17 8.06 -2.95
CA THR A 48 2.60 8.65 -4.22
C THR A 48 3.13 7.57 -5.16
N LEU A 49 2.38 7.26 -6.21
CA LEU A 49 2.88 6.48 -7.34
C LEU A 49 3.95 7.30 -8.06
N THR A 50 5.07 6.68 -8.40
CA THR A 50 6.14 7.33 -9.16
C THR A 50 6.40 6.54 -10.42
N ALA A 51 6.44 7.23 -11.55
CA ALA A 51 6.81 6.68 -12.83
C ALA A 51 8.34 6.57 -12.92
N ASP A 52 8.86 5.35 -12.80
CA ASP A 52 10.25 5.10 -13.22
C ASP A 52 10.28 4.99 -14.74
N ILE A 53 10.86 6.01 -15.37
CA ILE A 53 11.01 6.08 -16.82
C ILE A 53 12.43 5.66 -17.27
N GLY A 54 13.15 4.87 -16.48
CA GLY A 54 14.40 4.21 -16.87
C GLY A 54 15.48 5.13 -17.48
N PRO A 55 16.47 4.57 -18.20
CA PRO A 55 17.52 5.33 -18.87
C PRO A 55 17.08 5.82 -20.27
N TYR A 56 15.78 6.04 -20.49
CA TYR A 56 15.25 6.39 -21.81
C TYR A 56 15.87 7.69 -22.34
N THR A 57 16.24 7.67 -23.63
CA THR A 57 16.50 8.89 -24.39
C THR A 57 15.28 9.20 -25.26
N PHE A 58 14.73 10.39 -25.09
CA PHE A 58 13.60 10.88 -25.87
C PHE A 58 14.09 11.74 -27.02
N TYR A 59 13.62 11.45 -28.23
CA TYR A 59 13.98 12.17 -29.44
C TYR A 59 12.78 12.97 -29.96
N GLY A 60 12.96 14.28 -30.08
CA GLY A 60 11.98 15.17 -30.69
C GLY A 60 11.96 15.03 -32.22
N CYS A 61 11.01 15.69 -32.90
CA CYS A 61 10.91 15.65 -34.35
C CYS A 61 12.26 16.11 -34.98
N GLY A 62 12.96 15.24 -35.71
CA GLY A 62 14.24 15.56 -36.37
C GLY A 62 15.52 15.05 -35.69
N GLY A 63 15.42 14.21 -34.64
CA GLY A 63 16.56 13.46 -34.08
C GLY A 63 17.46 14.24 -33.10
N GLY A 64 17.12 15.50 -32.81
CA GLY A 64 17.73 16.24 -31.71
C GLY A 64 17.28 15.72 -30.35
N LYS A 65 18.19 15.66 -29.37
CA LYS A 65 17.83 15.39 -27.97
C LYS A 65 17.01 16.57 -27.44
N GLY A 66 15.79 16.32 -27.00
CA GLY A 66 14.89 17.33 -26.41
C GLY A 66 14.17 16.78 -25.18
N PRO A 67 13.67 17.63 -24.27
CA PRO A 67 12.96 17.22 -23.05
C PRO A 67 11.52 16.73 -23.32
N ASP A 68 11.21 16.30 -24.54
CA ASP A 68 9.87 16.34 -25.13
C ASP A 68 9.04 15.08 -24.88
N PHE A 69 8.94 14.65 -23.62
CA PHE A 69 7.91 13.69 -23.24
C PHE A 69 6.82 14.37 -22.41
N THR A 70 5.60 13.92 -22.60
CA THR A 70 4.48 14.20 -21.68
C THR A 70 4.22 12.97 -20.84
N VAL A 71 3.84 13.19 -19.59
CA VAL A 71 3.30 12.15 -18.72
C VAL A 71 1.81 12.40 -18.59
N TYR A 72 1.03 11.34 -18.58
CA TYR A 72 -0.34 11.40 -18.10
C TYR A 72 -0.71 10.12 -17.35
N TRP A 73 -1.69 10.23 -16.47
CA TRP A 73 -2.18 9.13 -15.66
C TRP A 73 -3.56 8.70 -16.12
N THR A 74 -3.85 7.41 -16.01
CA THR A 74 -5.19 6.86 -16.25
C THR A 74 -5.72 6.14 -15.02
N ARG A 75 -7.02 6.28 -14.77
CA ARG A 75 -7.82 5.58 -13.76
C ARG A 75 -8.83 4.69 -14.49
N ASP A 76 -8.74 3.37 -14.29
CA ASP A 76 -9.51 2.35 -15.03
C ASP A 76 -9.46 2.57 -16.57
N GLY A 77 -8.27 2.90 -17.07
CA GLY A 77 -8.03 3.22 -18.48
C GLY A 77 -8.51 4.60 -18.95
N PHE A 78 -9.18 5.40 -18.11
CA PHE A 78 -9.63 6.75 -18.44
C PHE A 78 -8.62 7.82 -17.98
N LEU A 79 -8.39 8.84 -18.80
CA LEU A 79 -7.47 9.94 -18.48
C LEU A 79 -7.88 10.66 -17.19
N VAL A 80 -6.93 10.77 -16.24
CA VAL A 80 -7.06 11.66 -15.08
C VAL A 80 -6.65 13.06 -15.53
N ALA A 81 -7.63 13.95 -15.66
CA ALA A 81 -7.41 15.25 -16.28
C ALA A 81 -6.43 16.13 -15.50
N GLY A 82 -5.44 16.70 -16.21
CA GLY A 82 -4.48 17.67 -15.65
C GLY A 82 -3.25 17.04 -14.98
N GLU A 83 -3.26 15.73 -14.78
CA GLU A 83 -2.24 15.02 -14.02
C GLU A 83 -1.07 14.62 -14.92
N THR A 84 -0.03 15.46 -14.90
CA THR A 84 1.11 15.40 -15.84
C THR A 84 2.47 15.30 -15.17
N ALA A 85 2.48 15.21 -13.83
CA ALA A 85 3.69 14.98 -13.06
C ALA A 85 4.16 13.53 -13.21
N ARG A 86 5.47 13.31 -13.02
CA ARG A 86 6.06 11.95 -12.93
C ARG A 86 5.63 11.21 -11.66
N SER A 87 4.95 11.89 -10.77
CA SER A 87 4.43 11.36 -9.52
C SER A 87 2.94 11.67 -9.44
N TYR A 88 2.15 10.73 -8.92
CA TYR A 88 0.72 10.88 -8.69
C TYR A 88 0.40 10.47 -7.25
N ALA A 89 -0.14 11.41 -6.48
CA ALA A 89 -0.62 11.13 -5.13
C ALA A 89 -2.04 10.54 -5.22
N LEU A 90 -2.19 9.28 -4.83
CA LEU A 90 -3.47 8.57 -4.83
C LEU A 90 -4.47 9.28 -3.91
N GLN A 91 -5.63 9.59 -4.46
CA GLN A 91 -6.72 10.30 -3.84
C GLN A 91 -7.80 9.32 -3.39
N PRO A 92 -8.71 9.72 -2.46
CA PRO A 92 -9.85 8.88 -2.08
C PRO A 92 -10.69 8.42 -3.28
N ASP A 93 -10.81 9.25 -4.31
CA ASP A 93 -11.54 8.92 -5.55
C ASP A 93 -10.87 7.86 -6.42
N ASP A 94 -9.61 7.51 -6.13
CA ASP A 94 -8.91 6.40 -6.81
C ASP A 94 -9.25 5.04 -6.19
N THR A 95 -9.85 4.99 -4.99
CA THR A 95 -10.13 3.73 -4.27
C THR A 95 -10.89 2.73 -5.15
N GLY A 96 -10.38 1.51 -5.23
CA GLY A 96 -10.90 0.42 -6.06
C GLY A 96 -10.55 0.51 -7.54
N ALA A 97 -10.02 1.65 -8.01
CA ALA A 97 -9.64 1.84 -9.40
C ALA A 97 -8.21 1.34 -9.68
N ARG A 98 -7.90 1.08 -10.95
CA ARG A 98 -6.55 0.71 -11.40
C ARG A 98 -5.85 1.90 -12.04
N MET A 99 -4.63 2.15 -11.64
CA MET A 99 -3.84 3.28 -12.12
C MET A 99 -2.78 2.82 -13.11
N ALA A 100 -2.57 3.60 -14.17
CA ALA A 100 -1.43 3.40 -15.07
C ALA A 100 -0.82 4.75 -15.43
N VAL A 101 0.50 4.76 -15.64
CA VAL A 101 1.20 5.93 -16.16
C VAL A 101 1.56 5.73 -17.61
N HIS A 102 1.40 6.80 -18.39
CA HIS A 102 1.70 6.83 -19.82
C HIS A 102 2.74 7.92 -20.08
N VAL A 103 3.72 7.60 -20.91
CA VAL A 103 4.81 8.49 -21.29
C VAL A 103 4.84 8.58 -22.80
N THR A 104 4.57 9.77 -23.34
CA THR A 104 4.52 10.00 -24.78
C THR A 104 5.65 10.89 -25.23
N ALA A 105 6.51 10.41 -26.14
CA ALA A 105 7.47 11.26 -26.83
C ALA A 105 6.75 12.11 -27.87
N SER A 106 6.54 13.40 -27.59
CA SER A 106 6.16 14.51 -28.48
C SER A 106 5.29 15.54 -27.74
N LYS A 107 5.57 16.83 -27.92
CA LYS A 107 4.70 17.94 -27.46
C LYS A 107 3.94 18.64 -28.59
N THR A 108 4.25 18.39 -29.87
CA THR A 108 3.66 19.11 -31.02
C THR A 108 3.74 18.37 -32.36
N ALA A 109 2.63 18.43 -33.12
CA ALA A 109 2.40 18.21 -34.57
C ALA A 109 2.95 16.96 -35.30
N CYS A 110 3.93 16.24 -34.77
CA CYS A 110 4.33 14.93 -35.29
C CYS A 110 3.67 13.80 -34.49
N GLY A 111 3.40 12.66 -35.15
CA GLY A 111 2.96 11.44 -34.46
C GLY A 111 3.98 11.06 -33.38
N GLY A 112 3.49 10.78 -32.17
CA GLY A 112 4.29 10.40 -31.02
C GLY A 112 4.25 8.90 -30.76
N GLU A 113 5.23 8.41 -30.02
CA GLU A 113 5.28 7.05 -29.49
C GLU A 113 4.97 7.10 -27.99
N SER A 114 4.15 6.17 -27.50
CA SER A 114 3.75 6.11 -26.10
C SER A 114 4.15 4.77 -25.49
N LEU A 115 4.75 4.83 -24.31
CA LEU A 115 4.91 3.69 -23.42
C LEU A 115 3.95 3.83 -22.25
N HIS A 116 3.51 2.72 -21.69
CA HIS A 116 2.67 2.70 -20.50
C HIS A 116 3.15 1.63 -19.53
N SER A 117 2.90 1.87 -18.26
CA SER A 117 3.03 0.80 -17.27
C SER A 117 1.91 -0.22 -17.42
N ASP A 118 2.12 -1.41 -16.86
CA ASP A 118 0.99 -2.25 -16.47
C ASP A 118 0.04 -1.46 -15.55
N GLU A 119 -1.25 -1.80 -15.59
CA GLU A 119 -2.20 -1.29 -14.61
C GLU A 119 -1.84 -1.77 -13.21
N SER A 120 -1.95 -0.87 -12.23
CA SER A 120 -1.85 -1.24 -10.83
C SER A 120 -2.93 -2.26 -10.46
N LYS A 121 -2.74 -2.90 -9.31
CA LYS A 121 -3.86 -3.50 -8.61
C LYS A 121 -4.88 -2.41 -8.22
N PRO A 122 -6.14 -2.79 -7.93
CA PRO A 122 -7.13 -1.85 -7.41
C PRO A 122 -6.54 -1.08 -6.24
N VAL A 123 -6.70 0.24 -6.24
CA VAL A 123 -6.17 1.10 -5.20
C VAL A 123 -6.88 0.74 -3.90
N GLY A 124 -6.14 0.22 -2.92
CA GLY A 124 -6.69 -0.10 -1.61
C GLY A 124 -7.06 1.15 -0.82
N ALA A 125 -7.93 1.01 0.18
CA ALA A 125 -8.11 2.04 1.19
C ALA A 125 -6.76 2.42 1.82
N ALA A 126 -6.63 3.66 2.31
CA ALA A 126 -5.43 4.09 3.00
C ALA A 126 -5.08 3.09 4.10
N ASN A 127 -3.94 2.41 3.96
CA ASN A 127 -3.31 1.75 5.09
C ASN A 127 -2.78 2.86 6.04
N ARG A 128 -2.24 2.49 7.20
CA ARG A 128 -1.70 3.44 8.19
C ARG A 128 -0.64 4.42 7.66
N ALA A 129 -0.20 4.33 6.41
CA ALA A 129 0.77 5.24 5.83
C ALA A 129 0.21 6.64 5.51
N ALA A 130 -1.11 6.83 5.37
CA ALA A 130 -1.71 8.16 5.41
C ALA A 130 -2.01 8.52 6.88
N GLY A 131 -1.17 9.34 7.49
CA GLY A 131 -1.36 9.86 8.83
C GLY A 131 -2.69 10.60 9.02
N PHE A 132 -3.15 10.66 10.27
CA PHE A 132 -4.41 11.27 10.75
C PHE A 132 -4.64 12.74 10.36
N THR A 133 -3.61 13.46 9.92
CA THR A 133 -3.68 14.87 9.49
C THR A 133 -3.55 15.06 7.98
N GLY A 134 -3.65 13.99 7.19
CA GLY A 134 -3.50 14.05 5.73
C GLY A 134 -2.04 14.18 5.26
N ARG A 135 -1.10 13.71 6.08
CA ARG A 135 0.36 13.68 5.81
C ARG A 135 0.84 12.24 5.84
N SER A 136 2.03 11.94 5.29
CA SER A 136 2.59 10.59 5.40
C SER A 136 2.99 10.27 6.85
N PHE A 137 2.65 9.06 7.28
CA PHE A 137 2.94 8.39 8.56
C PHE A 137 2.86 9.23 9.85
N GLU A 138 1.89 8.90 10.71
CA GLU A 138 1.76 9.47 12.05
C GLU A 138 1.47 8.37 13.06
N LEU A 139 2.11 8.42 14.24
CA LEU A 139 1.81 7.50 15.34
C LEU A 139 0.80 8.12 16.30
N LEU A 140 -0.15 7.31 16.74
CA LEU A 140 -0.94 7.58 17.92
C LEU A 140 -0.44 6.74 19.09
N ALA A 141 -0.38 7.33 20.28
CA ALA A 141 -0.06 6.62 21.50
C ALA A 141 -0.99 7.03 22.64
N ARG A 142 -1.48 6.04 23.39
CA ARG A 142 -2.35 6.29 24.55
C ARG A 142 -1.55 6.23 25.84
N ALA A 143 -1.46 7.34 26.54
CA ALA A 143 -0.81 7.44 27.85
C ALA A 143 -1.65 6.74 28.95
N ASN A 144 -1.01 6.45 30.09
CA ASN A 144 -1.66 5.80 31.24
C ASN A 144 -2.84 6.59 31.81
N ASP A 145 -2.81 7.91 31.71
CA ASP A 145 -3.88 8.81 32.15
C ASP A 145 -5.05 8.92 31.13
N GLY A 146 -4.96 8.20 30.00
CA GLY A 146 -5.95 8.23 28.95
C GLY A 146 -5.81 9.40 27.97
N ALA A 147 -4.73 10.18 28.02
CA ALA A 147 -4.40 11.11 26.96
C ALA A 147 -4.03 10.35 25.68
N LEU A 148 -4.64 10.73 24.56
CA LEU A 148 -4.26 10.24 23.24
C LEU A 148 -3.33 11.26 22.59
N GLN A 149 -2.10 10.85 22.29
CA GLN A 149 -1.03 11.69 21.75
C GLN A 149 -0.81 11.36 20.28
N LEU A 150 -0.74 12.38 19.44
CA LEU A 150 -0.36 12.30 18.04
C LEU A 150 1.08 12.73 17.85
N TYR A 151 1.87 11.88 17.20
CA TYR A 151 3.26 12.09 16.85
C TYR A 151 3.38 12.20 15.34
N GLY A 152 3.39 13.45 14.86
CA GLY A 152 3.66 13.77 13.47
C GLY A 152 5.16 13.77 13.14
N ARG A 153 5.47 13.65 11.84
CA ARG A 153 6.83 13.79 11.32
C ARG A 153 6.89 14.78 10.16
N LYS A 154 8.06 15.41 10.02
CA LYS A 154 8.42 16.22 8.86
C LYS A 154 9.74 15.70 8.30
N GLY A 155 9.64 14.94 7.20
CA GLY A 155 10.75 14.08 6.77
C GLY A 155 11.10 13.09 7.88
N ASN A 156 12.39 12.96 8.21
CA ASN A 156 12.82 12.01 9.24
C ASN A 156 12.77 12.54 10.68
N ALA A 157 12.31 13.78 10.91
CA ALA A 157 12.27 14.40 12.23
C ALA A 157 10.88 14.36 12.85
N TRP A 158 10.81 14.10 14.17
CA TRP A 158 9.60 14.24 14.97
C TRP A 158 9.18 15.70 15.07
N GLU A 159 7.88 15.92 14.99
CA GLU A 159 7.26 17.17 15.43
C GLU A 159 6.94 17.14 16.91
N ALA A 160 6.55 18.28 17.47
CA ALA A 160 6.01 18.32 18.82
C ALA A 160 4.74 17.46 18.90
N ALA A 161 4.72 16.54 19.87
CA ALA A 161 3.55 15.72 20.13
C ALA A 161 2.33 16.59 20.49
N ARG A 162 1.16 16.21 19.98
CA ARG A 162 -0.10 16.91 20.26
C ARG A 162 -1.06 15.97 20.98
N THR A 163 -1.63 16.43 22.09
CA THR A 163 -2.78 15.74 22.68
C THR A 163 -4.00 15.94 21.77
N VAL A 164 -4.53 14.84 21.24
CA VAL A 164 -5.70 14.81 20.34
C VAL A 164 -6.94 14.23 21.02
N GLY A 165 -6.84 13.85 22.30
CA GLY A 165 -7.99 13.40 23.06
C GLY A 165 -7.65 13.10 24.52
N TRP A 166 -8.69 13.10 25.36
CA TRP A 166 -8.62 12.77 26.78
C TRP A 166 -9.65 11.70 27.13
N GLY A 167 -9.44 10.99 28.24
CA GLY A 167 -10.41 10.00 28.74
C GLY A 167 -10.43 8.67 27.99
N TRP A 168 -9.43 8.37 27.16
CA TRP A 168 -9.35 7.12 26.40
C TRP A 168 -8.98 5.90 27.27
N ASN A 169 -8.74 6.11 28.57
CA ASN A 169 -8.51 5.06 29.56
C ASN A 169 -9.78 4.26 29.90
N ILE A 170 -10.96 4.69 29.45
CA ILE A 170 -12.19 3.88 29.54
C ILE A 170 -12.17 2.67 28.60
N PHE A 171 -11.31 2.68 27.58
CA PHE A 171 -11.18 1.60 26.62
C PHE A 171 -10.09 0.61 27.03
N ASN A 172 -10.32 -0.67 26.83
CA ASN A 172 -9.29 -1.70 27.05
C ASN A 172 -8.49 -2.02 25.77
N THR A 173 -8.99 -1.58 24.61
CA THR A 173 -8.31 -1.72 23.31
C THR A 173 -8.56 -0.47 22.48
N VAL A 174 -7.51 0.03 21.85
CA VAL A 174 -7.57 1.14 20.87
C VAL A 174 -6.60 0.80 19.76
N LEU A 175 -7.03 0.97 18.51
CA LEU A 175 -6.27 0.65 17.31
C LEU A 175 -6.68 1.56 16.16
N SER A 176 -5.81 1.74 15.18
CA SER A 176 -6.17 2.38 13.92
C SER A 176 -6.40 1.34 12.83
N PRO A 177 -7.61 1.29 12.24
CA PRO A 177 -7.89 0.51 11.04
C PRO A 177 -7.43 1.17 9.73
N GLY A 178 -6.94 2.42 9.75
CA GLY A 178 -6.89 3.25 8.53
C GLY A 178 -8.22 3.95 8.30
N ASP A 179 -8.56 4.26 7.05
CA ASP A 179 -9.88 4.79 6.69
C ASP A 179 -10.93 3.66 6.67
N PHE A 180 -11.71 3.52 7.74
CA PHE A 180 -12.67 2.44 7.89
C PHE A 180 -14.07 2.83 7.37
N ASN A 181 -14.29 4.12 7.18
CA ASN A 181 -15.58 4.67 6.73
C ASN A 181 -15.59 5.21 5.29
N GLY A 182 -14.45 5.18 4.61
CA GLY A 182 -14.31 5.53 3.20
C GLY A 182 -14.33 7.04 2.93
N ASP A 183 -14.10 7.90 3.93
CA ASP A 183 -14.11 9.35 3.76
C ASP A 183 -12.73 9.97 3.45
N GLY A 184 -11.73 9.12 3.25
CA GLY A 184 -10.35 9.49 2.94
C GLY A 184 -9.51 9.89 4.15
N LYS A 185 -9.98 9.65 5.38
CA LYS A 185 -9.29 10.06 6.61
C LYS A 185 -9.04 8.88 7.54
N GLY A 186 -7.91 8.91 8.24
CA GLY A 186 -7.58 7.88 9.22
C GLY A 186 -8.55 7.87 10.40
N ASP A 187 -9.06 6.69 10.73
CA ASP A 187 -9.97 6.45 11.83
C ASP A 187 -9.31 5.73 13.01
N VAL A 188 -10.03 5.70 14.13
CA VAL A 188 -9.69 4.89 15.31
C VAL A 188 -10.87 4.03 15.71
N ILE A 189 -10.60 2.76 16.01
CA ILE A 189 -11.55 1.86 16.67
C ILE A 189 -11.13 1.67 18.13
N ALA A 190 -12.08 1.81 19.03
CA ALA A 190 -11.89 1.57 20.45
C ALA A 190 -12.91 0.56 20.98
N ARG A 191 -12.48 -0.28 21.93
CA ARG A 191 -13.33 -1.26 22.62
C ARG A 191 -13.39 -0.93 24.11
N ASP A 192 -14.60 -0.89 24.66
CA ASP A 192 -14.81 -0.80 26.11
C ASP A 192 -14.70 -2.17 26.79
N ALA A 193 -14.72 -2.19 28.13
CA ALA A 193 -14.68 -3.44 28.89
C ALA A 193 -15.92 -4.33 28.71
N ALA A 194 -17.06 -3.76 28.28
CA ALA A 194 -18.29 -4.49 28.02
C ALA A 194 -18.31 -5.13 26.61
N GLY A 195 -17.31 -4.84 25.78
CA GLY A 195 -17.21 -5.37 24.41
C GLY A 195 -17.99 -4.55 23.39
N THR A 196 -18.31 -3.29 23.67
CA THR A 196 -18.82 -2.35 22.68
C THR A 196 -17.65 -1.80 21.86
N LEU A 197 -17.77 -1.84 20.54
CA LEU A 197 -16.85 -1.15 19.63
C LEU A 197 -17.39 0.21 19.25
N TYR A 198 -16.49 1.19 19.25
CA TYR A 198 -16.72 2.56 18.85
C TYR A 198 -15.78 2.92 17.70
N LEU A 199 -16.35 3.48 16.63
CA LEU A 199 -15.60 4.14 15.57
C LEU A 199 -15.50 5.63 15.89
N TYR A 200 -14.27 6.12 15.97
CA TYR A 200 -13.91 7.52 16.06
C TYR A 200 -13.37 7.95 14.71
N ALA A 201 -14.25 8.49 13.87
CA ALA A 201 -13.87 8.93 12.54
C ALA A 201 -12.99 10.19 12.62
N GLY A 202 -11.90 10.21 11.85
CA GLY A 202 -11.01 11.36 11.79
C GLY A 202 -11.67 12.58 11.14
N ASP A 203 -11.34 13.78 11.61
CA ASP A 203 -11.73 15.02 10.91
C ASP A 203 -10.69 15.51 9.89
N GLY A 204 -9.51 14.88 9.85
CA GLY A 204 -8.39 15.22 8.95
C GLY A 204 -7.50 16.36 9.46
N THR A 205 -7.80 16.92 10.63
CA THR A 205 -7.01 17.97 11.31
C THR A 205 -6.41 17.47 12.62
N GLY A 206 -6.61 16.18 12.92
CA GLY A 206 -6.25 15.50 14.17
C GLY A 206 -7.26 15.67 15.29
N GLY A 207 -8.52 15.96 14.95
CA GLY A 207 -9.66 15.80 15.83
C GLY A 207 -10.55 14.63 15.40
N TRP A 208 -11.67 14.47 16.11
CA TRP A 208 -12.60 13.35 15.94
C TRP A 208 -14.01 13.86 15.63
N LYS A 209 -14.69 13.18 14.72
CA LYS A 209 -16.14 13.26 14.58
C LYS A 209 -16.82 12.58 15.78
N PRO A 210 -18.13 12.80 16.00
CA PRO A 210 -18.87 12.06 17.02
C PRO A 210 -18.72 10.55 16.87
N ALA A 211 -18.43 9.87 17.97
CA ALA A 211 -18.21 8.43 17.98
C ALA A 211 -19.48 7.68 17.59
N GLN A 212 -19.32 6.59 16.84
CA GLN A 212 -20.40 5.70 16.43
C GLN A 212 -20.21 4.32 17.03
N THR A 213 -21.28 3.71 17.55
CA THR A 213 -21.22 2.31 17.97
C THR A 213 -21.30 1.41 16.74
N ILE A 214 -20.26 0.62 16.51
CA ILE A 214 -20.15 -0.26 15.33
C ILE A 214 -20.26 -1.75 15.69
N GLY A 215 -20.30 -2.10 16.98
CA GLY A 215 -20.39 -3.50 17.39
C GLY A 215 -20.62 -3.69 18.88
N LYS A 216 -21.11 -4.87 19.26
CA LYS A 216 -21.28 -5.32 20.65
C LYS A 216 -20.85 -6.77 20.78
N GLY A 217 -20.52 -7.21 21.99
CA GLY A 217 -20.11 -8.59 22.27
C GLY A 217 -18.66 -8.90 21.92
N TRP A 218 -17.82 -7.89 21.68
CA TRP A 218 -16.40 -8.05 21.33
C TRP A 218 -15.50 -8.36 22.53
N ASN A 219 -16.08 -8.50 23.72
CA ASN A 219 -15.39 -8.95 24.93
C ASN A 219 -15.02 -10.43 24.90
N ILE A 220 -15.50 -11.19 23.90
CA ILE A 220 -15.08 -12.57 23.66
C ILE A 220 -13.65 -12.68 23.09
N PHE A 221 -13.11 -11.59 22.55
CA PHE A 221 -11.80 -11.56 21.91
C PHE A 221 -10.70 -11.06 22.85
N ASP A 222 -9.56 -11.76 22.88
CA ASP A 222 -8.39 -11.35 23.64
C ASP A 222 -7.39 -10.51 22.83
N SER A 223 -7.51 -10.56 21.49
CA SER A 223 -6.71 -9.76 20.56
C SER A 223 -7.58 -9.24 19.42
N ILE A 224 -7.39 -7.96 19.07
CA ILE A 224 -8.03 -7.29 17.93
C ILE A 224 -6.94 -6.45 17.26
N VAL A 225 -6.68 -6.70 15.98
CA VAL A 225 -5.67 -5.99 15.19
C VAL A 225 -6.21 -5.60 13.82
N SER A 226 -5.60 -4.59 13.21
CA SER A 226 -5.97 -4.08 11.88
C SER A 226 -4.90 -4.42 10.86
N PRO A 227 -5.06 -5.49 10.09
CA PRO A 227 -4.13 -5.83 9.01
C PRO A 227 -4.13 -4.76 7.89
N GLY A 228 -5.26 -4.10 7.64
CA GLY A 228 -5.53 -3.37 6.40
C GLY A 228 -6.53 -4.15 5.56
N ASP A 229 -6.51 -3.97 4.24
CA ASP A 229 -7.33 -4.75 3.30
C ASP A 229 -6.79 -6.19 3.14
N PHE A 230 -7.26 -7.10 4.00
CA PHE A 230 -6.74 -8.47 4.07
C PHE A 230 -7.45 -9.40 3.07
N ASN A 231 -8.65 -9.02 2.60
CA ASN A 231 -9.41 -9.76 1.61
C ASN A 231 -9.35 -9.20 0.18
N GLY A 232 -8.65 -8.09 -0.04
CA GLY A 232 -8.46 -7.47 -1.34
C GLY A 232 -9.73 -6.84 -1.92
N ASP A 233 -10.71 -6.47 -1.08
CA ASP A 233 -11.97 -5.88 -1.52
C ASP A 233 -11.96 -4.35 -1.61
N GLY A 234 -10.82 -3.74 -1.27
CA GLY A 234 -10.61 -2.29 -1.27
C GLY A 234 -10.96 -1.62 0.06
N HIS A 235 -11.32 -2.37 1.10
CA HIS A 235 -11.70 -1.84 2.41
C HIS A 235 -10.82 -2.38 3.54
N ASN A 236 -10.65 -1.57 4.59
CA ASN A 236 -9.86 -1.98 5.74
C ASN A 236 -10.58 -3.02 6.60
N ASP A 237 -9.87 -4.08 6.97
CA ASP A 237 -10.38 -5.21 7.73
C ASP A 237 -9.85 -5.26 9.17
N ILE A 238 -10.47 -6.13 9.98
CA ILE A 238 -10.00 -6.49 11.32
C ILE A 238 -9.78 -8.00 11.45
N LEU A 239 -8.70 -8.37 12.14
CA LEU A 239 -8.52 -9.71 12.67
C LEU A 239 -8.81 -9.71 14.17
N ALA A 240 -9.62 -10.67 14.61
CA ALA A 240 -9.97 -10.85 16.02
C ALA A 240 -9.77 -12.29 16.46
N ARG A 241 -9.09 -12.46 17.60
CA ARG A 241 -8.73 -13.77 18.15
C ARG A 241 -9.50 -14.04 19.44
N GLU A 242 -10.09 -15.22 19.54
CA GLU A 242 -10.64 -15.73 20.80
C GLU A 242 -9.53 -16.40 21.66
N PRO A 243 -9.68 -16.44 23.00
CA PRO A 243 -8.71 -17.09 23.88
C PRO A 243 -8.40 -18.57 23.55
N ASN A 244 -9.32 -19.27 22.89
CA ASN A 244 -9.14 -20.66 22.44
C ASN A 244 -8.24 -20.78 21.20
N GLY A 245 -7.84 -19.67 20.58
CA GLY A 245 -7.01 -19.61 19.39
C GLY A 245 -7.74 -19.54 18.08
N ALA A 246 -9.08 -19.47 18.08
CA ALA A 246 -9.85 -19.19 16.88
C ALA A 246 -9.55 -17.77 16.41
N LEU A 247 -9.14 -17.63 15.15
CA LEU A 247 -8.89 -16.35 14.50
C LEU A 247 -9.94 -16.10 13.44
N TYR A 248 -10.56 -14.93 13.49
CA TYR A 248 -11.59 -14.51 12.56
C TYR A 248 -11.17 -13.25 11.82
N LEU A 249 -11.50 -13.22 10.53
CA LEU A 249 -11.53 -12.02 9.72
C LEU A 249 -12.90 -11.37 9.82
N TYR A 250 -12.91 -10.08 10.08
CA TYR A 250 -14.07 -9.20 10.07
C TYR A 250 -13.88 -8.17 8.97
N PRO A 251 -14.46 -8.41 7.78
CA PRO A 251 -14.26 -7.47 6.70
C PRO A 251 -15.02 -6.16 6.95
N GLY A 252 -14.37 -5.04 6.62
CA GLY A 252 -15.01 -3.73 6.60
C GLY A 252 -15.97 -3.61 5.42
N ASN A 253 -16.98 -2.74 5.51
CA ASN A 253 -17.84 -2.43 4.37
C ASN A 253 -17.49 -1.08 3.70
N GLY A 254 -16.37 -0.46 4.08
CA GLY A 254 -15.96 0.86 3.59
C GLY A 254 -16.91 2.00 3.97
N SER A 255 -17.77 1.82 4.97
CA SER A 255 -18.77 2.80 5.42
C SER A 255 -18.97 2.76 6.94
N GLY A 256 -17.94 2.32 7.69
CA GLY A 256 -17.96 2.27 9.15
C GLY A 256 -18.70 1.06 9.73
N GLY A 257 -19.01 0.06 8.91
CA GLY A 257 -19.70 -1.17 9.30
C GLY A 257 -18.94 -2.43 8.90
N TRP A 258 -19.61 -3.57 9.08
CA TRP A 258 -19.03 -4.90 8.90
C TRP A 258 -19.73 -5.69 7.80
N LEU A 259 -18.97 -6.53 7.12
CA LEU A 259 -19.49 -7.67 6.37
C LEU A 259 -19.49 -8.93 7.25
N ALA A 260 -19.91 -10.06 6.66
CA ALA A 260 -19.95 -11.33 7.36
C ALA A 260 -18.53 -11.79 7.72
N ARG A 261 -18.31 -12.09 9.01
CA ARG A 261 -17.02 -12.62 9.48
C ARG A 261 -16.75 -14.02 8.94
N THR A 262 -15.47 -14.34 8.76
CA THR A 262 -15.01 -15.67 8.33
C THR A 262 -13.95 -16.20 9.28
N ALA A 263 -13.96 -17.50 9.57
CA ALA A 263 -12.89 -18.14 10.33
C ALA A 263 -11.66 -18.30 9.43
N VAL A 264 -10.53 -17.74 9.84
CA VAL A 264 -9.28 -17.73 9.05
C VAL A 264 -8.15 -18.50 9.71
N GLY A 265 -8.36 -19.02 10.92
CA GLY A 265 -7.39 -19.90 11.55
C GLY A 265 -7.80 -20.44 12.91
N GLN A 266 -6.99 -21.38 13.38
CA GLN A 266 -7.08 -22.00 14.71
C GLN A 266 -5.66 -22.17 15.27
N GLY A 267 -5.52 -22.31 16.58
CA GLY A 267 -4.21 -22.51 17.21
C GLY A 267 -3.42 -21.22 17.49
N TRP A 268 -4.03 -20.04 17.30
CA TRP A 268 -3.34 -18.75 17.44
C TRP A 268 -3.07 -18.33 18.90
N GLN A 269 -3.58 -19.07 19.89
CA GLN A 269 -3.34 -18.81 21.31
C GLN A 269 -1.88 -19.03 21.74
N VAL A 270 -1.06 -19.65 20.89
CA VAL A 270 0.39 -19.77 21.09
C VAL A 270 1.12 -18.44 20.88
N MET A 271 0.51 -17.53 20.13
CA MET A 271 1.07 -16.20 19.83
C MET A 271 0.63 -15.19 20.89
N ASP A 272 1.58 -14.43 21.44
CA ASP A 272 1.30 -13.40 22.43
C ASP A 272 1.16 -12.00 21.82
N ALA A 273 1.63 -11.80 20.58
CA ALA A 273 1.43 -10.57 19.83
C ALA A 273 1.17 -10.85 18.34
N LEU A 274 0.26 -10.08 17.76
CA LEU A 274 0.03 -9.98 16.31
C LEU A 274 0.42 -8.56 15.89
N LEU A 275 1.28 -8.46 14.87
CA LEU A 275 1.76 -7.21 14.32
C LEU A 275 1.27 -7.12 12.87
N THR A 276 0.78 -5.96 12.50
CA THR A 276 0.13 -5.72 11.21
C THR A 276 0.86 -4.59 10.46
N PRO A 277 2.03 -4.88 9.86
CA PRO A 277 2.80 -3.88 9.13
C PRO A 277 2.19 -3.52 7.76
N GLY A 278 1.34 -4.39 7.19
CA GLY A 278 0.87 -4.26 5.80
C GLY A 278 1.58 -5.29 4.92
N ASP A 279 1.84 -4.97 3.65
CA ASP A 279 2.63 -5.81 2.74
C ASP A 279 4.12 -5.83 3.16
N PHE A 280 4.52 -6.85 3.90
CA PHE A 280 5.88 -6.96 4.44
C PHE A 280 6.82 -7.71 3.50
N ASN A 281 6.25 -8.49 2.57
CA ASN A 281 7.00 -9.34 1.65
C ASN A 281 7.11 -8.77 0.22
N GLY A 282 6.43 -7.65 -0.07
CA GLY A 282 6.48 -6.94 -1.34
C GLY A 282 5.68 -7.59 -2.47
N ASP A 283 4.80 -8.57 -2.19
CA ASP A 283 3.91 -9.17 -3.20
C ASP A 283 2.58 -8.41 -3.36
N GLY A 284 2.49 -7.29 -2.64
CA GLY A 284 1.37 -6.40 -2.57
C GLY A 284 0.33 -6.79 -1.51
N LYS A 285 0.26 -8.04 -1.07
CA LYS A 285 -0.84 -8.41 -0.18
C LYS A 285 -0.51 -8.06 1.26
N VAL A 286 -1.53 -7.71 2.01
CA VAL A 286 -1.39 -7.47 3.45
C VAL A 286 -0.93 -8.73 4.16
N ASP A 287 0.16 -8.61 4.92
CA ASP A 287 0.76 -9.66 5.72
C ASP A 287 0.55 -9.44 7.22
N VAL A 288 0.78 -10.50 8.00
CA VAL A 288 0.80 -10.45 9.46
C VAL A 288 2.10 -11.03 9.97
N LEU A 289 2.69 -10.39 10.98
CA LEU A 289 3.73 -11.01 11.78
C LEU A 289 3.14 -11.45 13.11
N ALA A 290 3.58 -12.58 13.64
CA ALA A 290 3.13 -13.06 14.93
C ALA A 290 4.30 -13.49 15.79
N ARG A 291 4.29 -13.06 17.05
CA ARG A 291 5.30 -13.41 18.03
C ARG A 291 4.74 -14.45 18.98
N ASP A 292 5.54 -15.47 19.28
CA ASP A 292 5.26 -16.38 20.38
C ASP A 292 5.89 -15.92 21.71
N ARG A 293 5.47 -16.51 22.82
CA ARG A 293 5.98 -16.17 24.17
C ARG A 293 7.48 -16.42 24.35
N SER A 294 8.10 -17.24 23.50
CA SER A 294 9.55 -17.51 23.54
C SER A 294 10.34 -16.46 22.77
N GLY A 295 9.67 -15.55 22.07
CA GLY A 295 10.28 -14.48 21.28
C GLY A 295 10.63 -14.90 19.86
N TYR A 296 10.09 -16.01 19.35
CA TYR A 296 10.15 -16.31 17.93
C TYR A 296 9.14 -15.43 17.20
N LEU A 297 9.61 -14.72 16.18
CA LEU A 297 8.77 -13.92 15.29
C LEU A 297 8.60 -14.65 13.97
N TYR A 298 7.35 -14.89 13.60
CA TYR A 298 6.96 -15.57 12.40
C TYR A 298 6.30 -14.60 11.43
N PHE A 299 6.62 -14.76 10.15
CA PHE A 299 5.90 -14.16 9.05
C PHE A 299 4.71 -15.05 8.68
N TYR A 300 3.56 -14.45 8.39
CA TYR A 300 2.39 -15.08 7.82
C TYR A 300 1.94 -14.30 6.60
N GLY A 301 2.17 -14.87 5.41
CA GLY A 301 1.82 -14.21 4.17
C GLY A 301 0.32 -14.19 3.93
N GLY A 302 -0.22 -13.03 3.56
CA GLY A 302 -1.61 -12.92 3.12
C GLY A 302 -1.80 -13.42 1.70
N ASN A 303 -3.00 -13.92 1.37
CA ASN A 303 -3.34 -14.27 -0.01
C ASN A 303 -4.14 -13.18 -0.75
N GLY A 304 -4.49 -12.08 -0.07
CA GLY A 304 -5.31 -11.00 -0.63
C GLY A 304 -6.75 -11.43 -0.95
N ALA A 305 -7.24 -12.46 -0.26
CA ALA A 305 -8.56 -13.04 -0.39
C ALA A 305 -9.08 -13.55 0.97
N GLY A 306 -8.57 -12.98 2.08
CA GLY A 306 -9.01 -13.28 3.43
C GLY A 306 -8.41 -14.56 4.00
N GLY A 307 -7.25 -14.98 3.52
CA GLY A 307 -6.57 -16.18 3.98
C GLY A 307 -5.05 -16.09 3.90
N TRP A 308 -4.40 -17.22 4.12
CA TRP A 308 -2.94 -17.31 4.27
C TRP A 308 -2.28 -17.99 3.08
N THR A 309 -1.02 -17.64 2.83
CA THR A 309 -0.10 -18.39 1.97
C THR A 309 0.81 -19.25 2.84
N ARG A 310 2.11 -18.94 2.90
CA ARG A 310 3.11 -19.65 3.69
C ARG A 310 3.45 -18.84 4.94
N SER A 311 3.89 -19.53 5.97
CA SER A 311 4.48 -18.92 7.17
C SER A 311 5.84 -19.54 7.48
N TRP A 312 6.74 -18.74 8.05
CA TRP A 312 8.06 -19.18 8.47
C TRP A 312 8.66 -18.24 9.52
N LEU A 313 9.69 -18.70 10.21
CA LEU A 313 10.42 -17.91 11.20
C LEU A 313 11.27 -16.83 10.53
N ILE A 314 11.15 -15.58 10.99
CA ILE A 314 11.91 -14.43 10.49
C ILE A 314 12.73 -13.70 11.56
N GLY A 315 12.61 -14.11 12.83
CA GLY A 315 13.37 -13.49 13.91
C GLY A 315 13.30 -14.25 15.22
N VAL A 316 14.27 -14.01 16.10
CA VAL A 316 14.35 -14.56 17.46
C VAL A 316 14.62 -13.44 18.46
N GLY A 317 14.32 -13.66 19.74
CA GLY A 317 14.58 -12.69 20.80
C GLY A 317 13.60 -11.51 20.85
N TRP A 318 12.48 -11.59 20.13
CA TRP A 318 11.46 -10.52 20.09
C TRP A 318 10.69 -10.36 21.40
N ASN A 319 10.86 -11.30 22.35
CA ASN A 319 10.39 -11.17 23.73
C ASN A 319 11.20 -10.16 24.55
N ALA A 320 12.33 -9.66 24.03
CA ALA A 320 13.03 -8.51 24.62
C ALA A 320 12.20 -7.22 24.54
N LEU A 321 11.25 -7.14 23.62
CA LEU A 321 10.36 -5.99 23.43
C LEU A 321 9.11 -6.12 24.31
N LYS A 322 8.80 -5.05 25.06
CA LYS A 322 7.57 -4.91 25.84
C LYS A 322 6.33 -4.85 24.93
N ALA A 323 6.44 -4.17 23.80
CA ALA A 323 5.40 -4.05 22.79
C ALA A 323 6.04 -4.00 21.40
N ALA A 324 5.29 -4.40 20.38
CA ALA A 324 5.69 -4.26 18.99
C ALA A 324 4.44 -4.19 18.10
N GLY A 325 4.56 -3.57 16.94
CA GLY A 325 3.46 -3.37 16.00
C GLY A 325 3.93 -2.86 14.65
N GLY A 326 3.01 -2.74 13.69
CA GLY A 326 3.31 -2.13 12.40
C GLY A 326 3.60 -0.64 12.56
N ALA A 327 4.62 -0.16 11.85
CA ALA A 327 4.96 1.26 11.77
C ALA A 327 4.71 1.84 10.36
N GLY A 328 4.08 1.10 9.45
CA GLY A 328 4.00 1.52 8.04
C GLY A 328 5.39 1.79 7.46
N ASP A 329 5.48 2.55 6.37
CA ASP A 329 6.76 2.98 5.79
C ASP A 329 7.33 4.18 6.57
N PHE A 330 8.16 3.92 7.57
CA PHE A 330 8.67 4.95 8.48
C PHE A 330 9.79 5.77 7.82
N ASP A 331 10.67 5.17 7.02
CA ASP A 331 11.77 5.90 6.37
C ASP A 331 11.46 6.37 4.93
N ASN A 332 10.24 6.13 4.44
CA ASN A 332 9.78 6.42 3.08
C ASN A 332 10.61 5.69 2.01
N ASP A 333 11.03 4.46 2.29
CA ASP A 333 11.77 3.61 1.35
C ASP A 333 10.87 2.76 0.45
N GLY A 334 9.56 2.81 0.67
CA GLY A 334 8.53 2.05 -0.04
C GLY A 334 8.21 0.69 0.58
N PHE A 335 8.80 0.35 1.73
CA PHE A 335 8.56 -0.92 2.43
C PHE A 335 7.99 -0.69 3.82
N ASN A 336 7.21 -1.66 4.29
CA ASN A 336 6.61 -1.57 5.62
C ASN A 336 7.60 -1.93 6.72
N ASP A 337 7.63 -1.07 7.75
CA ASP A 337 8.46 -1.16 8.93
C ASP A 337 7.67 -1.64 10.16
N VAL A 338 8.43 -2.00 11.18
CA VAL A 338 7.90 -2.46 12.47
C VAL A 338 8.49 -1.62 13.58
N TYR A 339 7.67 -1.21 14.54
CA TYR A 339 8.18 -0.63 15.78
C TYR A 339 8.27 -1.68 16.89
N GLY A 340 9.18 -1.44 17.83
CA GLY A 340 9.26 -2.10 19.11
C GLY A 340 9.44 -1.08 20.24
N VAL A 341 8.94 -1.41 21.43
CA VAL A 341 9.28 -0.69 22.67
C VAL A 341 10.09 -1.63 23.54
N ASP A 342 11.34 -1.28 23.83
CA ASP A 342 12.20 -2.11 24.65
C ASP A 342 11.89 -1.98 26.16
N GLN A 343 12.60 -2.76 26.99
CA GLN A 343 12.42 -2.76 28.45
C GLN A 343 12.80 -1.42 29.11
N GLN A 344 13.62 -0.60 28.45
CA GLN A 344 14.00 0.73 28.91
C GLN A 344 12.99 1.80 28.46
N GLY A 345 11.95 1.39 27.71
CA GLY A 345 10.94 2.30 27.18
C GLY A 345 11.43 3.13 26.00
N ARG A 346 12.41 2.64 25.24
CA ARG A 346 12.85 3.26 23.99
C ARG A 346 12.01 2.73 22.84
N LEU A 347 11.56 3.62 21.96
CA LEU A 347 10.97 3.25 20.68
C LEU A 347 12.10 2.89 19.72
N VAL A 348 12.05 1.68 19.20
CA VAL A 348 12.98 1.14 18.21
C VAL A 348 12.20 0.92 16.92
N ILE A 349 12.70 1.42 15.80
CA ILE A 349 12.16 1.13 14.47
C ILE A 349 13.03 0.07 13.83
N TYR A 350 12.41 -0.96 13.26
CA TYR A 350 13.02 -2.02 12.49
C TYR A 350 12.63 -1.85 11.03
N TYR A 351 13.62 -1.52 10.21
CA TYR A 351 13.41 -1.20 8.80
C TYR A 351 13.20 -2.47 7.99
N GLY A 352 12.04 -2.60 7.36
CA GLY A 352 11.70 -3.70 6.47
C GLY A 352 12.55 -3.64 5.19
N ASN A 353 12.62 -4.76 4.47
CA ASN A 353 13.28 -4.82 3.17
C ASN A 353 12.34 -5.22 2.03
N GLY A 354 11.03 -5.30 2.32
CA GLY A 354 10.01 -5.76 1.39
C GLY A 354 10.21 -7.20 0.92
N ARG A 355 10.92 -8.03 1.68
CA ARG A 355 11.26 -9.44 1.37
C ARG A 355 11.31 -10.29 2.63
N THR A 356 10.50 -9.97 3.64
CA THR A 356 10.43 -10.66 4.94
C THR A 356 11.69 -10.57 5.82
N GLY A 357 12.56 -9.59 5.58
CA GLY A 357 13.78 -9.34 6.35
C GLY A 357 13.95 -7.88 6.74
N TRP A 358 15.10 -7.58 7.35
CA TRP A 358 15.41 -6.28 7.94
C TRP A 358 16.59 -5.61 7.23
N ARG A 359 16.49 -4.30 6.95
CA ARG A 359 17.62 -3.47 6.50
C ARG A 359 18.47 -2.99 7.68
N GLY A 360 17.86 -2.82 8.84
CA GLY A 360 18.50 -2.33 10.05
C GLY A 360 17.48 -1.93 11.11
N SER A 361 17.95 -1.26 12.16
CA SER A 361 17.07 -0.72 13.19
C SER A 361 17.67 0.54 13.81
N GLU A 362 16.84 1.43 14.33
CA GLU A 362 17.27 2.62 15.07
C GLU A 362 16.44 2.85 16.34
N VAL A 363 17.02 3.55 17.32
CA VAL A 363 16.26 4.10 18.45
C VAL A 363 15.68 5.44 18.01
N ALA A 364 14.38 5.46 17.72
CA ALA A 364 13.66 6.65 17.26
C ALA A 364 13.18 7.57 18.39
N GLY A 365 13.14 7.08 19.64
CA GLY A 365 12.74 7.91 20.77
C GLY A 365 12.86 7.24 22.14
N ASN A 366 12.74 8.05 23.19
CA ASN A 366 12.76 7.61 24.59
C ASN A 366 11.40 7.90 25.26
N GLY A 367 11.09 7.19 26.35
CA GLY A 367 9.88 7.46 27.16
C GLY A 367 8.60 6.75 26.68
N TRP A 368 8.70 5.88 25.68
CA TRP A 368 7.57 5.15 25.12
C TRP A 368 7.06 4.00 25.99
N GLY A 369 7.84 3.60 27.01
CA GLY A 369 7.44 2.57 27.96
C GLY A 369 6.22 2.92 28.82
N GLY A 370 5.84 4.20 28.88
CA GLY A 370 4.68 4.71 29.62
C GLY A 370 3.35 4.65 28.83
N PHE A 371 3.37 4.30 27.54
CA PHE A 371 2.17 4.14 26.74
C PHE A 371 1.54 2.76 26.93
N THR A 372 0.22 2.74 26.85
CA THR A 372 -0.62 1.53 26.97
C THR A 372 -1.11 1.02 25.62
N ALA A 373 -0.96 1.82 24.57
CA ALA A 373 -1.21 1.45 23.18
C ALA A 373 -0.39 2.38 22.27
N ILE A 374 0.14 1.86 21.16
CA ILE A 374 0.81 2.60 20.08
C ILE A 374 0.27 2.04 18.78
N PHE A 375 -0.20 2.89 17.86
CA PHE A 375 -0.86 2.44 16.65
C PHE A 375 -0.84 3.47 15.53
#